data_AF-A0A558A6F6-F1
#
_entry.id   AF-A0A558A6F6-F1
#
_cell.length_a   1.000
_cell.length_b   1.000
_cell.length_c   1.000
_cell.angle_alpha   90.00
_cell.angle_beta   90.00
_cell.angle_gamma   90.00
#
_symmetry.space_group_name_H-M   'P 1'
#
loop_
_entity.id
_entity.type
_entity.pdbx_description
1 polymer ?
#
loop_
_entity_poly.entity_id
_entity_poly.type
_entity_poly.pdbx_seq_one_letter_code
_entity_poly.pdbx_strand_id
1 'polypeptide(L)'
;MTQTRTRARQPVQAFAAVVGAVFLVVGILGFIPGITSDYDQLTFGGHHSMAMLFGVFSVSVLHNLVHLVFGIAGLVLARGPGGARGYLVLGGFVYILVCVYGIVIDIHSGMNFLPVNGADNWLHFGLGIGMIVLGIAGTAVQRTRES
;
A
#
# COMPACT_ATOMS: atom_id res chain seq x y z
N MET A 1 -30.29 12.15 28.88
CA MET A 1 -29.17 12.43 27.95
C MET A 1 -28.31 11.19 27.85
N THR A 2 -28.42 10.43 26.76
CA THR A 2 -27.53 9.29 26.50
C THR A 2 -26.23 9.85 25.95
N GLN A 3 -25.14 9.80 26.73
CA GLN A 3 -23.82 10.11 26.18
C GLN A 3 -23.47 9.02 25.17
N THR A 4 -23.56 9.34 23.88
CA THR A 4 -22.95 8.54 22.82
C THR A 4 -21.45 8.65 23.03
N ARG A 5 -20.86 7.73 23.82
CA ARG A 5 -19.42 7.61 23.99
C ARG A 5 -18.87 7.17 22.65
N THR A 6 -18.42 8.11 21.82
CA THR A 6 -17.71 7.80 20.58
C THR A 6 -16.54 6.92 20.96
N ARG A 7 -16.59 5.62 20.60
CA ARG A 7 -15.46 4.70 20.86
C ARG A 7 -14.26 5.30 20.15
N ALA A 8 -13.31 5.85 20.92
CA ALA A 8 -12.08 6.39 20.35
C ALA A 8 -11.41 5.25 19.56
N ARG A 9 -11.06 5.50 18.30
CA ARG A 9 -10.39 4.50 17.47
C ARG A 9 -9.07 4.12 18.11
N GLN A 10 -8.76 2.84 18.14
CA GLN A 10 -7.46 2.39 18.64
C GLN A 10 -6.35 2.85 17.70
N PRO A 11 -5.13 3.15 18.19
CA PRO A 11 -4.03 3.64 17.37
C PRO A 11 -3.77 2.77 16.12
N VAL A 12 -3.82 1.44 16.27
CA VAL A 12 -3.64 0.49 15.16
C VAL A 12 -4.69 0.66 14.05
N GLN A 13 -5.93 1.02 14.40
CA GLN A 13 -7.01 1.28 13.43
C GLN A 13 -6.77 2.58 12.68
N ALA A 14 -6.27 3.62 13.35
CA ALA A 14 -5.91 4.87 12.72
C ALA A 14 -4.76 4.67 11.72
N PHE A 15 -3.71 3.93 12.13
CA PHE A 15 -2.58 3.62 11.25
C PHE A 15 -3.02 2.83 10.01
N ALA A 16 -3.83 1.77 10.18
CA ALA A 16 -4.35 1.00 9.05
C ALA A 16 -5.20 1.87 8.11
N ALA A 17 -6.03 2.77 8.66
CA ALA A 17 -6.85 3.68 7.85
C ALA A 17 -5.99 4.67 7.05
N VAL A 18 -4.94 5.24 7.66
CA VAL A 18 -4.01 6.16 6.97
C VAL A 18 -3.28 5.43 5.84
N VAL A 19 -2.70 4.26 6.13
CA VAL A 19 -2.00 3.47 5.11
C VAL A 19 -2.93 3.08 3.97
N GLY A 20 -4.16 2.61 4.28
CA GLY A 20 -5.16 2.30 3.26
C GLY A 20 -5.57 3.52 2.42
N ALA A 21 -5.73 4.68 3.05
CA ALA A 21 -6.03 5.92 2.34
C ALA A 21 -4.89 6.35 1.40
N VAL A 22 -3.63 6.21 1.83
CA VAL A 22 -2.46 6.50 0.98
C VAL A 22 -2.45 5.60 -0.25
N PHE A 23 -2.70 4.29 -0.10
CA PHE A 23 -2.80 3.37 -1.23
C PHE A 23 -3.92 3.74 -2.20
N LEU A 24 -5.09 4.13 -1.69
CA LEU A 24 -6.17 4.63 -2.52
C LEU A 24 -5.76 5.87 -3.30
N VAL A 25 -5.15 6.85 -2.63
CA VAL A 25 -4.69 8.08 -3.28
C VAL A 25 -3.69 7.74 -4.38
N VAL A 26 -2.63 6.99 -4.08
CA VAL A 26 -1.61 6.60 -5.07
C VAL A 26 -2.22 5.83 -6.24
N GLY A 27 -3.09 4.86 -5.96
CA GLY A 27 -3.80 4.10 -7.00
C GLY A 27 -4.68 4.97 -7.89
N ILE A 28 -5.31 6.01 -7.35
CA ILE A 28 -6.08 7.00 -8.13
C ILE A 28 -5.14 7.88 -8.96
N LEU A 29 -4.08 8.41 -8.34
CA LEU A 29 -3.11 9.29 -8.99
C LEU A 29 -2.45 8.62 -10.20
N GLY A 30 -2.22 7.31 -10.13
CA GLY A 30 -1.70 6.51 -11.23
C GLY A 30 -2.53 6.62 -12.53
N PHE A 31 -3.81 6.98 -12.43
CA PHE A 31 -4.71 7.19 -13.57
C PHE A 31 -4.88 8.66 -13.99
N ILE A 32 -4.15 9.60 -13.40
CA ILE A 32 -4.28 11.04 -13.69
C ILE A 32 -3.16 11.51 -14.63
N PRO A 33 -3.47 11.94 -15.87
CA PRO A 33 -2.49 12.53 -16.78
C PRO A 33 -1.82 13.77 -16.18
N GLY A 34 -0.51 13.90 -16.37
CA GLY A 34 0.29 15.01 -15.85
C GLY A 34 0.86 14.77 -14.44
N ILE A 35 0.22 13.91 -13.63
CA ILE A 35 0.82 13.35 -12.41
C ILE A 35 1.56 12.06 -12.74
N THR A 36 0.93 11.21 -13.55
CA THR A 36 1.59 10.10 -14.25
C THR A 36 2.11 10.62 -15.59
N SER A 37 3.44 10.60 -15.76
CA SER A 37 4.09 10.91 -17.04
C SER A 37 3.99 9.72 -18.00
N ASP A 38 4.18 10.00 -19.29
CA ASP A 38 4.13 8.98 -20.35
C ASP A 38 2.82 8.20 -20.31
N TYR A 39 1.73 8.93 -20.00
CA TYR A 39 0.41 8.36 -19.75
C TYR A 39 -0.15 7.61 -20.96
N ASP A 40 0.19 8.03 -22.17
CA ASP A 40 -0.14 7.34 -23.42
C ASP A 40 0.49 5.94 -23.52
N GLN A 41 1.51 5.66 -22.71
CA GLN A 41 2.18 4.37 -22.58
C GLN A 41 1.67 3.54 -21.39
N LEU A 42 0.60 3.98 -20.72
CA LEU A 42 -0.04 3.24 -19.65
C LEU A 42 -0.78 2.03 -20.23
N THR A 43 -0.19 0.84 -20.10
CA THR A 43 -0.79 -0.41 -20.57
C THR A 43 -1.36 -1.22 -19.41
N PHE A 44 -2.05 -2.33 -19.71
CA PHE A 44 -2.73 -3.11 -18.68
C PHE A 44 -1.76 -3.64 -17.61
N GLY A 45 -0.58 -4.07 -18.00
CA GLY A 45 0.43 -4.64 -17.10
C GLY A 45 1.65 -5.11 -17.86
N GLY A 46 2.62 -5.67 -17.14
CA GLY A 46 3.86 -6.13 -17.75
C GLY A 46 4.91 -5.02 -17.92
N HIS A 47 6.11 -5.44 -18.30
CA HIS A 47 7.25 -4.59 -18.67
C HIS A 47 6.98 -3.63 -19.85
N HIS A 48 5.84 -3.72 -20.53
CA HIS A 48 5.48 -2.82 -21.64
C HIS A 48 4.89 -1.49 -21.18
N SER A 49 4.43 -1.39 -19.93
CA SER A 49 3.95 -0.12 -19.39
C SER A 49 5.15 0.75 -19.00
N MET A 50 5.35 1.85 -19.73
CA MET A 50 6.43 2.81 -19.47
C MET A 50 5.92 4.06 -18.74
N ALA A 51 4.64 4.08 -18.35
CA ALA A 51 4.06 5.17 -17.58
C ALA A 51 4.68 5.26 -16.18
N MET A 52 4.96 6.49 -15.74
CA MET A 52 5.69 6.74 -14.49
C MET A 52 4.92 7.71 -13.59
N LEU A 53 4.55 7.26 -12.39
CA LEU A 53 3.96 8.12 -11.38
C LEU A 53 5.03 9.07 -10.82
N PHE A 54 4.76 10.37 -10.88
CA PHE A 54 5.70 11.45 -10.55
C PHE A 54 7.02 11.40 -11.34
N GLY A 55 7.08 10.67 -12.45
CA GLY A 55 8.32 10.43 -13.21
C GLY A 55 9.31 9.49 -12.53
N VAL A 56 8.93 8.78 -11.45
CA VAL A 56 9.84 7.96 -10.63
C VAL A 56 9.39 6.52 -10.49
N PHE A 57 8.10 6.27 -10.28
CA PHE A 57 7.58 4.93 -9.97
C PHE A 57 6.90 4.33 -11.18
N SER A 58 7.27 3.11 -11.57
CA SER A 58 6.68 2.46 -12.75
C SER A 58 5.26 2.00 -12.43
N VAL A 59 4.31 2.35 -13.30
CA VAL A 59 2.90 2.03 -13.08
C VAL A 59 2.26 1.41 -14.32
N SER A 60 1.19 0.66 -14.08
CA SER A 60 0.28 0.11 -15.10
C SER A 60 -1.14 0.14 -14.55
N VAL A 61 -2.12 -0.18 -15.40
CA VAL A 61 -3.51 -0.36 -14.95
C VAL A 61 -3.58 -1.40 -13.83
N LEU A 62 -2.94 -2.57 -13.99
CA LEU A 62 -2.92 -3.64 -12.99
C LEU A 62 -2.28 -3.17 -11.68
N HIS A 63 -1.14 -2.48 -11.74
CA HIS A 63 -0.45 -1.98 -10.54
C HIS A 63 -1.34 -0.99 -9.77
N ASN A 64 -1.96 -0.04 -10.48
CA ASN A 64 -2.87 0.93 -9.88
C ASN A 64 -4.11 0.24 -9.28
N LEU A 65 -4.70 -0.73 -9.99
CA LEU A 65 -5.83 -1.51 -9.47
C LEU A 65 -5.46 -2.30 -8.21
N VAL A 66 -4.26 -2.88 -8.15
CA VAL A 66 -3.76 -3.56 -6.94
C VAL A 66 -3.68 -2.57 -5.78
N HIS A 67 -3.13 -1.37 -5.99
CA HIS A 67 -3.13 -0.33 -4.95
C HIS A 67 -4.53 0.09 -4.52
N LEU A 68 -5.47 0.24 -5.45
CA LEU A 68 -6.86 0.57 -5.12
C LEU A 68 -7.51 -0.52 -4.26
N VAL A 69 -7.40 -1.79 -4.67
CA VAL A 69 -7.95 -2.93 -3.92
C VAL A 69 -7.30 -3.00 -2.54
N PHE A 70 -5.99 -2.84 -2.46
CA PHE A 70 -5.26 -2.87 -1.20
C PHE A 70 -5.67 -1.72 -0.27
N GLY A 71 -5.86 -0.52 -0.82
CA GLY A 71 -6.32 0.64 -0.08
C GLY A 71 -7.76 0.50 0.44
N ILE A 72 -8.68 -0.02 -0.39
CA ILE A 72 -10.05 -0.35 0.03
C ILE A 72 -10.02 -1.40 1.15
N ALA A 73 -9.24 -2.47 0.98
CA ALA A 73 -9.08 -3.51 2.00
C ALA A 73 -8.56 -2.91 3.32
N GLY A 74 -7.58 -2.00 3.25
CA GLY A 74 -7.06 -1.28 4.42
C GLY A 74 -8.14 -0.49 5.15
N LEU A 75 -8.96 0.30 4.44
CA LEU A 75 -10.06 1.05 5.05
C LEU A 75 -11.14 0.14 5.64
N VAL A 76 -11.44 -0.98 4.98
CA VAL A 76 -12.43 -1.97 5.46
C VAL A 76 -11.93 -2.63 6.73
N LEU A 77 -10.69 -3.11 6.73
CA LEU A 77 -10.09 -3.83 7.86
C LEU A 77 -9.76 -2.90 9.03
N ALA A 78 -9.52 -1.61 8.78
CA ALA A 78 -9.34 -0.60 9.82
C ALA A 78 -10.57 -0.42 10.74
N ARG A 79 -11.76 -0.93 10.34
CA ARG A 79 -12.98 -0.85 11.16
C ARG A 79 -12.91 -1.64 12.46
N GLY A 80 -12.00 -2.62 12.57
CA GLY A 80 -11.77 -3.39 13.79
C GLY A 80 -10.27 -3.49 14.15
N PRO A 81 -9.88 -3.54 15.44
CA PRO A 81 -8.48 -3.63 15.85
C PRO A 81 -7.74 -4.86 15.30
N GLY A 82 -8.39 -6.03 15.31
CA GLY A 82 -7.80 -7.27 14.79
C GLY A 82 -7.57 -7.23 13.27
N GLY A 83 -8.54 -6.72 12.52
CA GLY A 83 -8.43 -6.51 11.08
C GLY A 83 -7.34 -5.50 10.74
N ALA A 84 -7.29 -4.38 11.46
CA ALA A 84 -6.27 -3.34 11.28
C ALA A 84 -4.84 -3.90 11.49
N ARG A 85 -4.64 -4.67 12.56
CA ARG A 85 -3.36 -5.34 12.82
C ARG A 85 -3.01 -6.35 11.73
N GLY A 86 -3.98 -7.17 11.33
CA GLY A 86 -3.81 -8.15 10.25
C GLY A 86 -3.39 -7.48 8.95
N TYR A 87 -4.10 -6.43 8.54
CA TYR A 87 -3.78 -5.64 7.35
C TYR A 87 -2.35 -5.07 7.39
N LEU A 88 -1.95 -4.45 8.50
CA LEU A 88 -0.62 -3.86 8.64
C LEU A 88 0.49 -4.91 8.60
N VAL A 89 0.34 -6.02 9.33
CA VAL A 89 1.40 -7.05 9.42
C VAL A 89 1.45 -7.91 8.17
N LEU A 90 0.33 -8.51 7.75
CA LEU A 90 0.29 -9.36 6.56
C LEU A 90 0.52 -8.53 5.29
N GLY A 91 -0.09 -7.35 5.22
CA GLY A 91 0.14 -6.42 4.13
C GLY A 91 1.60 -5.99 4.04
N GLY A 92 2.23 -5.63 5.16
CA GLY A 92 3.65 -5.29 5.17
C GLY A 92 4.54 -6.45 4.70
N PHE A 93 4.22 -7.68 5.10
CA PHE A 93 4.90 -8.88 4.60
C PHE A 93 4.72 -9.06 3.07
N VAL A 94 3.50 -8.86 2.55
CA VAL A 94 3.25 -8.89 1.10
C VAL A 94 4.10 -7.85 0.37
N TYR A 95 4.23 -6.63 0.89
CA TYR A 95 5.07 -5.59 0.26
C TYR A 95 6.56 -5.93 0.28
N ILE A 96 7.05 -6.62 1.33
CA ILE A 96 8.41 -7.18 1.32
C ILE A 96 8.55 -8.24 0.23
N LEU A 97 7.56 -9.12 0.06
CA LEU A 97 7.58 -10.11 -1.03
C LEU A 97 7.57 -9.47 -2.41
N VAL A 98 6.80 -8.39 -2.61
CA VAL A 98 6.80 -7.63 -3.88
C VAL A 98 8.17 -7.00 -4.14
N CYS A 99 8.82 -6.44 -3.12
CA CYS A 99 10.20 -5.95 -3.24
C CYS A 99 11.17 -7.07 -3.62
N VAL A 100 11.12 -8.22 -2.95
CA VAL A 100 11.96 -9.37 -3.27
C VAL A 100 11.72 -9.84 -4.70
N TYR A 101 10.45 -9.92 -5.12
CA TYR A 101 10.08 -10.23 -6.49
C TYR A 101 10.75 -9.25 -7.47
N GLY A 102 10.66 -7.94 -7.25
CA GLY A 102 11.29 -6.94 -8.11
C GLY A 102 12.82 -6.91 -8.10
N ILE A 103 13.47 -7.51 -7.10
CA ILE A 103 14.93 -7.70 -7.06
C ILE A 103 15.34 -8.98 -7.81
N VAL A 104 14.52 -10.03 -7.73
CA VAL A 104 14.86 -11.36 -8.26
C VAL A 104 14.58 -11.48 -9.75
N ILE A 105 13.54 -10.83 -10.26
CA ILE A 105 13.19 -10.90 -11.69
C ILE A 105 14.07 -9.97 -12.54
N ASP A 106 14.20 -10.29 -13.82
CA ASP A 106 14.64 -9.31 -14.81
C ASP A 106 13.48 -8.34 -15.09
N ILE A 107 13.64 -7.08 -14.67
CA ILE A 107 12.65 -6.02 -14.79
C ILE A 107 12.35 -5.63 -16.25
N HIS A 108 13.21 -5.98 -17.21
CA HIS A 108 13.00 -5.74 -18.64
C HIS A 108 12.30 -6.92 -19.34
N SER A 109 12.04 -8.00 -18.62
CA SER A 109 11.44 -9.20 -19.19
C SER A 109 9.92 -9.27 -18.99
N GLY A 110 9.28 -10.19 -19.72
CA GLY A 110 7.87 -10.55 -19.54
C GLY A 110 7.50 -10.97 -18.11
N MET A 111 8.48 -11.29 -17.25
CA MET A 111 8.23 -11.64 -15.85
C MET A 111 7.78 -10.45 -15.00
N ASN A 112 7.98 -9.20 -15.44
CA ASN A 112 7.62 -7.98 -14.71
C ASN A 112 6.13 -7.63 -14.88
N PHE A 113 5.23 -8.54 -14.49
CA PHE A 113 3.77 -8.42 -14.67
C PHE A 113 3.17 -7.21 -13.93
N LEU A 114 3.71 -6.91 -12.75
CA LEU A 114 3.48 -5.68 -12.01
C LEU A 114 4.72 -4.83 -12.24
N PRO A 115 4.70 -3.84 -13.15
CA PRO A 115 5.89 -3.09 -13.51
C PRO A 115 6.46 -2.43 -12.25
N VAL A 116 7.56 -3.00 -11.78
CA VAL A 116 8.38 -2.48 -10.69
C VAL A 116 9.74 -2.06 -11.24
N ASN A 117 10.26 -0.98 -10.69
CA ASN A 117 11.63 -0.52 -10.94
C ASN A 117 12.43 -0.41 -9.62
N GLY A 118 13.66 0.12 -9.70
CA GLY A 118 14.50 0.28 -8.52
C GLY A 118 13.90 1.17 -7.42
N ALA A 119 13.23 2.27 -7.79
CA ALA A 119 12.55 3.15 -6.85
C ALA A 119 11.34 2.47 -6.20
N ASP A 120 10.57 1.70 -6.98
CA ASP A 120 9.48 0.88 -6.46
C ASP A 120 10.00 -0.11 -5.41
N ASN A 121 11.08 -0.85 -5.70
CA ASN A 121 11.63 -1.84 -4.76
C ASN A 121 11.98 -1.21 -3.40
N TRP A 122 12.64 -0.05 -3.39
CA TRP A 122 12.94 0.67 -2.15
C TRP A 122 11.71 1.16 -1.42
N LEU A 123 10.72 1.71 -2.16
CA LEU A 123 9.45 2.14 -1.59
C LEU A 123 8.72 0.96 -0.94
N HIS A 124 8.61 -0.18 -1.64
CA HIS A 124 7.95 -1.38 -1.16
C HIS A 124 8.66 -1.97 0.07
N PHE A 125 9.99 -1.95 0.09
CA PHE A 125 10.77 -2.38 1.26
C PHE A 125 10.47 -1.52 2.50
N GLY A 126 10.65 -0.19 2.36
CA GLY A 126 10.42 0.75 3.46
C GLY A 126 8.98 0.71 3.96
N LEU A 127 8.02 0.63 3.04
CA LEU A 127 6.60 0.51 3.34
C LEU A 127 6.28 -0.80 4.06
N GLY A 128 6.82 -1.92 3.58
CA GLY A 128 6.63 -3.24 4.19
C GLY A 128 7.09 -3.28 5.64
N ILE A 129 8.31 -2.79 5.90
CA ILE A 129 8.86 -2.65 7.25
C ILE A 129 8.01 -1.69 8.09
N GLY A 130 7.69 -0.51 7.56
CA GLY A 130 6.90 0.50 8.26
C GLY A 130 5.52 -0.02 8.67
N MET A 131 4.83 -0.73 7.80
CA MET A 131 3.53 -1.33 8.10
C MET A 131 3.62 -2.37 9.21
N ILE A 132 4.60 -3.28 9.18
CA ILE A 132 4.80 -4.28 10.23
C ILE A 132 5.07 -3.59 11.58
N VAL A 133 5.96 -2.60 11.60
CA VAL A 133 6.27 -1.82 12.80
C VAL A 133 5.02 -1.13 13.36
N LEU A 134 4.23 -0.46 12.51
CA LEU A 134 2.98 0.18 12.91
C LEU A 134 1.96 -0.83 13.46
N GLY A 135 1.87 -2.02 12.87
CA GLY A 135 0.99 -3.09 13.34
C GLY A 135 1.38 -3.59 14.74
N ILE A 136 2.66 -3.79 14.98
CA ILE A 136 3.19 -4.25 16.28
C ILE A 136 3.09 -3.13 17.32
N ALA A 137 3.62 -1.95 17.04
CA ALA A 137 3.65 -0.81 17.96
C ALA A 137 2.25 -0.31 18.30
N GLY A 138 1.35 -0.21 17.31
CA GLY A 138 -0.04 0.18 17.53
C GLY A 138 -0.80 -0.78 18.47
N THR A 139 -0.45 -2.07 18.43
CA THR A 139 -1.00 -3.08 19.36
C THR A 139 -0.40 -2.93 20.76
N ALA A 140 0.92 -2.67 20.85
CA ALA A 140 1.61 -2.49 22.13
C ALA A 140 1.10 -1.26 22.90
N VAL A 141 0.92 -0.13 22.23
CA VAL A 141 0.38 1.11 22.82
C VAL A 141 -1.05 0.93 23.33
N GLN A 142 -1.84 0.07 22.70
CA GLN A 142 -3.18 -0.22 23.18
C GLN A 142 -3.15 -1.00 24.51
N ARG A 143 -2.26 -2.00 24.62
CA ARG A 143 -2.14 -2.80 25.85
C ARG A 143 -1.72 -1.97 27.06
N THR A 144 -0.82 -1.00 26.89
CA THR A 144 -0.37 -0.12 27.98
C THR A 144 -1.43 0.88 28.44
N ARG A 145 -2.44 1.18 27.62
CA ARG A 145 -3.58 2.03 28.00
C ARG A 145 -4.67 1.27 28.75
N GLU A 146 -4.65 -0.06 28.66
CA GLU A 146 -5.64 -0.96 29.27
C GLU A 146 -5.14 -1.57 30.60
N SER A 147 -3.85 -1.40 30.94
CA SER A 147 -3.19 -1.80 32.18
C SER A 147 -3.15 -0.67 33.21
#